data_AF-A0A4Q5T3E2-F1
#
_entry.id   AF-A0A4Q5T3E2-F1
#
_cell.length_a   1.000
_cell.length_b   1.000
_cell.length_c   1.000
_cell.angle_alpha   90.00
_cell.angle_beta   90.00
_cell.angle_gamma   90.00
#
_symmetry.space_group_name_H-M   'P 1'
#
loop_
_entity.id
_entity.type
_entity.pdbx_description
1 polymer ?
#
loop_
_entity_poly.entity_id
_entity_poly.type
_entity_poly.pdbx_seq_one_letter_code
_entity_poly.pdbx_strand_id
1 'polypeptide(L)'
;MTWRPKLVALDVDGTLVDWENRMTDVVRDAVHALKDTGVHVVISTGRAIPGVIDAAENLRLDDGIAVASNGAVVHTYSPVDVIHTVTFDASEAVRRVLEHVPDALVAVEEVGTGYRISAPFPEWEISGDVKIQDVDELVAEPVTRVIIRAPEHDVEEFGALVHGLGLNEVNYNIGYTAWLDIAPEG
;
A
#
# COMPACT_ATOMS: atom_id res chain seq x y z
N MET A 1 17.30 -18.83 28.98
CA MET A 1 17.61 -18.91 27.54
C MET A 1 17.61 -17.49 26.99
N THR A 2 18.63 -17.07 26.24
CA THR A 2 18.66 -15.74 25.62
C THR A 2 18.40 -15.89 24.13
N TRP A 3 17.13 -16.05 23.76
CA TRP A 3 16.71 -15.94 22.36
C TRP A 3 16.88 -14.50 21.89
N ARG A 4 17.32 -14.31 20.64
CA ARG A 4 17.38 -13.01 19.96
C ARG A 4 16.82 -13.18 18.55
N PRO A 5 15.98 -12.25 18.07
CA PRO A 5 15.51 -12.27 16.69
C PRO A 5 16.70 -12.07 15.74
N LYS A 6 16.63 -12.68 14.55
CA LYS A 6 17.58 -12.38 13.46
C LYS A 6 17.10 -11.22 12.58
N LEU A 7 15.79 -11.01 12.57
CA LEU A 7 15.10 -10.00 11.78
C LEU A 7 13.88 -9.51 12.56
N VAL A 8 13.58 -8.23 12.43
CA VAL A 8 12.34 -7.61 12.89
C VAL A 8 11.74 -6.83 11.73
N ALA A 9 10.51 -7.20 11.35
CA ALA A 9 9.71 -6.48 10.38
C ALA A 9 8.85 -5.45 11.12
N LEU A 10 8.84 -4.22 10.64
CA LEU A 10 8.14 -3.10 11.26
C LEU A 10 7.15 -2.51 10.25
N ASP A 11 5.89 -2.46 10.65
CA ASP A 11 4.89 -1.65 9.95
C ASP A 11 5.17 -0.15 10.15
N VAL A 12 4.59 0.68 9.30
CA VAL A 12 4.75 2.14 9.32
C VAL A 12 3.63 2.80 10.09
N ASP A 13 2.41 2.77 9.56
CA ASP A 13 1.26 3.52 10.08
C ASP A 13 0.79 2.99 11.44
N GLY A 14 0.77 3.84 12.46
CA GLY A 14 0.41 3.43 13.83
C GLY A 14 1.47 2.59 14.54
N THR A 15 2.62 2.34 13.89
CA THR A 15 3.75 1.57 14.44
C THR A 15 5.02 2.43 14.51
N LEU A 16 5.60 2.79 13.36
CA LEU A 16 6.76 3.68 13.27
C LEU A 16 6.37 5.17 13.29
N VAL A 17 5.19 5.49 12.75
CA VAL A 17 4.66 6.85 12.71
C VAL A 17 3.27 6.90 13.33
N ASP A 18 2.91 8.06 13.89
CA ASP A 18 1.55 8.32 14.34
C ASP A 18 0.60 8.70 13.18
N TRP A 19 -0.65 9.02 13.52
CA TRP A 19 -1.70 9.41 12.56
C TRP A 19 -1.42 10.75 11.86
N GLU A 20 -0.46 11.55 12.35
CA GLU A 20 0.03 12.76 11.71
C GLU A 20 1.28 12.48 10.85
N ASN A 21 1.59 11.20 10.61
CA ASN A 21 2.78 10.73 9.91
C ASN A 21 4.09 11.18 10.58
N ARG A 22 4.09 11.34 11.91
CA ARG A 22 5.28 11.76 12.68
C ARG A 22 5.96 10.57 13.34
N MET A 23 7.28 10.49 13.17
CA MET A 23 8.15 9.55 13.87
C MET A 23 8.81 10.23 15.06
N THR A 24 8.57 9.74 16.28
CA THR A 24 9.19 10.29 17.49
C THR A 24 10.65 9.84 17.64
N ASP A 25 11.44 10.63 18.39
CA ASP A 25 12.82 10.26 18.71
C ASP A 25 12.91 8.93 19.47
N VAL A 26 11.94 8.64 20.35
CA VAL A 26 11.89 7.38 21.10
C VAL A 26 11.78 6.17 20.17
N VAL A 27 10.96 6.26 19.11
CA VAL A 27 10.84 5.19 18.11
C VAL A 27 12.14 5.06 17.32
N ARG A 28 12.72 6.18 16.88
CA ARG A 28 13.98 6.21 16.13
C ARG A 28 15.11 5.56 16.92
N ASP A 29 15.27 5.94 18.19
CA ASP A 29 16.27 5.42 19.10
C ASP A 29 16.08 3.92 19.36
N ALA A 30 14.84 3.45 19.49
CA ALA A 30 14.55 2.03 19.69
C ALA A 30 14.94 1.19 18.45
N VAL A 31 14.65 1.68 17.25
CA VAL A 31 15.02 1.02 16.00
C VAL A 31 16.54 1.00 15.83
N HIS A 32 17.23 2.11 16.14
CA HIS A 32 18.70 2.17 16.07
C HIS A 32 19.37 1.26 17.10
N ALA A 33 18.86 1.24 18.34
CA ALA A 33 19.34 0.30 19.36
C ALA A 33 19.19 -1.15 18.92
N LEU A 34 18.14 -1.49 18.17
CA LEU A 34 17.98 -2.82 17.59
C LEU A 34 19.00 -3.09 16.47
N LYS A 35 19.19 -2.14 15.54
CA LYS A 35 20.20 -2.22 14.46
C LYS A 35 21.61 -2.44 15.02
N ASP A 36 21.96 -1.73 16.10
CA ASP A 36 23.26 -1.84 16.78
C ASP A 36 23.55 -3.22 17.38
N THR A 37 22.50 -4.03 17.60
CA THR A 37 22.68 -5.43 18.04
C THR A 37 22.95 -6.41 16.90
N GLY A 38 22.99 -5.93 15.65
CA GLY A 38 23.17 -6.74 14.44
C GLY A 38 21.90 -7.43 13.95
N VAL A 39 20.73 -7.03 14.45
CA VAL A 39 19.43 -7.52 13.98
C VAL A 39 19.04 -6.77 12.71
N HIS A 40 18.58 -7.50 11.69
CA HIS A 40 18.07 -6.88 10.48
C HIS A 40 16.71 -6.22 10.75
N VAL A 41 16.59 -4.94 10.41
CA VAL A 41 15.33 -4.20 10.49
C VAL A 41 14.77 -4.05 9.07
N VAL A 42 13.55 -4.50 8.87
CA VAL A 42 12.86 -4.47 7.58
C VAL A 42 11.57 -3.68 7.73
N ILE A 43 11.34 -2.68 6.88
CA ILE A 43 10.04 -2.03 6.78
C ILE A 43 9.10 -2.95 6.01
N SER A 44 7.89 -3.17 6.54
CA SER A 44 6.87 -4.02 5.94
C SER A 44 5.50 -3.39 6.11
N THR A 45 4.95 -2.81 5.04
CA THR A 45 3.79 -1.92 5.14
C THR A 45 2.86 -1.97 3.93
N GLY A 46 1.64 -1.44 4.09
CA GLY A 46 0.67 -1.22 3.02
C GLY A 46 0.99 -0.03 2.11
N ARG A 47 1.93 0.84 2.50
CA ARG A 47 2.38 1.95 1.65
C ARG A 47 3.09 1.42 0.40
N ALA A 48 2.93 2.16 -0.71
CA ALA A 48 3.75 1.98 -1.91
C ALA A 48 5.22 2.34 -1.62
N ILE A 49 6.13 1.96 -2.54
CA ILE A 49 7.58 2.19 -2.42
C ILE A 49 7.94 3.61 -1.92
N PRO A 50 7.38 4.71 -2.45
CA PRO A 50 7.74 6.05 -1.97
C PRO A 50 7.55 6.24 -0.46
N GLY A 51 6.44 5.74 0.09
CA GLY A 51 6.17 5.83 1.53
C GLY A 51 7.07 4.95 2.39
N VAL A 52 7.61 3.86 1.81
CA VAL A 52 8.66 3.04 2.43
C VAL A 52 9.97 3.81 2.46
N ILE A 53 10.35 4.45 1.34
CA ILE A 53 11.59 5.24 1.25
C ILE A 53 11.57 6.42 2.23
N ASP A 54 10.46 7.15 2.33
CA ASP A 54 10.31 8.24 3.30
C ASP A 54 10.55 7.77 4.75
N ALA A 55 9.99 6.61 5.12
CA ALA A 55 10.17 6.03 6.45
C ALA A 55 11.61 5.51 6.65
N ALA A 56 12.20 4.88 5.63
CA ALA A 56 13.57 4.40 5.64
C ALA A 56 14.59 5.53 5.81
N GLU A 57 14.41 6.64 5.10
CA GLU A 57 15.26 7.83 5.21
C GLU A 57 15.19 8.43 6.61
N ASN A 58 13.98 8.50 7.20
CA ASN A 58 13.82 8.91 8.60
C ASN A 58 14.58 7.98 9.55
N LEU A 59 14.56 6.67 9.32
CA LEU A 59 15.30 5.71 10.15
C LEU A 59 16.77 5.54 9.75
N ARG A 60 17.24 6.21 8.68
CA ARG A 60 18.58 5.98 8.09
C ARG A 60 18.83 4.49 7.81
N LEU A 61 17.84 3.83 7.23
CA LEU A 61 17.96 2.49 6.67
C LEU A 61 18.39 2.61 5.22
N ASP A 62 19.63 2.22 4.97
CA ASP A 62 20.34 2.38 3.70
C ASP A 62 20.57 1.05 2.97
N ASP A 63 20.42 -0.08 3.66
CA ASP A 63 20.69 -1.41 3.13
C ASP A 63 19.60 -2.45 3.48
N GLY A 64 19.60 -3.54 2.71
CA GLY A 64 18.65 -4.64 2.88
C GLY A 64 17.42 -4.51 1.98
N ILE A 65 16.32 -5.11 2.45
CA ILE A 65 15.07 -5.21 1.71
C ILE A 65 13.94 -4.56 2.51
N ALA A 66 12.88 -4.20 1.80
CA ALA A 66 11.62 -3.75 2.34
C ALA A 66 10.45 -4.40 1.61
N VAL A 67 9.31 -4.40 2.28
CA VAL A 67 8.05 -4.95 1.78
C VAL A 67 7.04 -3.81 1.71
N ALA A 68 6.53 -3.57 0.50
CA ALA A 68 5.57 -2.52 0.18
C ALA A 68 4.26 -3.13 -0.33
N SER A 69 3.24 -2.29 -0.48
CA SER A 69 1.96 -2.62 -1.12
C SER A 69 1.31 -3.87 -0.53
N ASN A 70 1.23 -3.93 0.81
CA ASN A 70 0.62 -5.02 1.57
C ASN A 70 1.27 -6.38 1.36
N GLY A 71 2.55 -6.42 0.98
CA GLY A 71 3.26 -7.68 0.69
C GLY A 71 3.48 -7.95 -0.79
N ALA A 72 2.75 -7.26 -1.67
CA ALA A 72 2.80 -7.51 -3.10
C ALA A 72 4.14 -7.10 -3.76
N VAL A 73 4.97 -6.30 -3.09
CA VAL A 73 6.23 -5.79 -3.63
C VAL A 73 7.36 -5.94 -2.62
N VAL A 74 8.45 -6.60 -3.02
CA VAL A 74 9.72 -6.62 -2.28
C VAL A 74 10.76 -5.85 -3.07
N HIS A 75 11.43 -4.90 -2.44
CA HIS A 75 12.44 -4.05 -3.07
C HIS A 75 13.61 -3.75 -2.15
N THR A 76 14.72 -3.24 -2.70
CA THR A 76 15.82 -2.64 -1.93
C THR A 76 15.54 -1.17 -1.60
N TYR A 77 16.20 -0.62 -0.57
CA TYR A 77 16.03 0.81 -0.21
C TYR A 77 16.70 1.75 -1.23
N SER A 78 18.04 1.73 -1.34
CA SER A 78 18.77 2.60 -2.26
C SER A 78 20.01 1.91 -2.86
N PRO A 79 20.14 1.84 -4.21
CA PRO A 79 19.10 2.19 -5.19
C PRO A 79 17.87 1.30 -5.03
N VAL A 80 16.69 1.82 -5.39
CA VAL A 80 15.46 1.03 -5.44
C VAL A 80 15.57 0.04 -6.59
N ASP A 81 15.53 -1.25 -6.26
CA ASP A 81 15.44 -2.35 -7.21
C ASP A 81 14.30 -3.28 -6.78
N VAL A 82 13.39 -3.58 -7.69
CA VAL A 82 12.23 -4.44 -7.43
C VAL A 82 12.68 -5.89 -7.56
N ILE A 83 12.70 -6.60 -6.44
CA ILE A 83 13.19 -7.98 -6.34
C ILE A 83 12.07 -8.97 -6.64
N HIS A 84 10.86 -8.68 -6.18
CA HIS A 84 9.71 -9.57 -6.31
C HIS A 84 8.41 -8.77 -6.37
N THR A 85 7.50 -9.24 -7.22
CA THR A 85 6.12 -8.76 -7.28
C THR A 85 5.14 -9.93 -7.29
N VAL A 86 4.02 -9.76 -6.59
CA VAL A 86 2.84 -10.63 -6.69
C VAL A 86 1.73 -9.82 -7.36
N THR A 87 1.10 -10.41 -8.36
CA THR A 87 0.02 -9.77 -9.13
C THR A 87 -1.22 -10.63 -9.14
N PHE A 88 -2.39 -10.02 -9.31
CA PHE A 88 -3.67 -10.70 -9.44
C PHE A 88 -4.53 -10.07 -10.55
N ASP A 89 -5.51 -10.82 -11.04
CA ASP A 89 -6.53 -10.29 -11.95
C ASP A 89 -7.58 -9.54 -11.13
N ALA A 90 -7.56 -8.21 -11.21
CA ALA A 90 -8.50 -7.35 -10.50
C ALA A 90 -9.79 -7.08 -11.29
N SER A 91 -9.90 -7.57 -12.53
CA SER A 91 -10.91 -7.10 -13.48
C SER A 91 -12.34 -7.42 -13.02
N GLU A 92 -12.57 -8.62 -12.48
CA GLU A 92 -13.88 -9.02 -11.95
C GLU A 92 -14.26 -8.20 -10.70
N ALA A 93 -13.31 -8.03 -9.77
CA ALA A 93 -13.54 -7.27 -8.54
C ALA A 93 -13.91 -5.80 -8.85
N VAL A 94 -13.15 -5.16 -9.75
CA VAL A 94 -13.41 -3.78 -10.17
C VAL A 94 -14.76 -3.66 -10.88
N ARG A 95 -15.10 -4.57 -11.80
CA ARG A 95 -16.39 -4.54 -12.50
C ARG A 95 -17.56 -4.64 -11.53
N ARG A 96 -17.53 -5.58 -10.58
CA ARG A 96 -18.61 -5.74 -9.59
C ARG A 96 -18.83 -4.50 -8.74
N VAL A 97 -17.76 -3.83 -8.33
CA VAL A 97 -17.87 -2.59 -7.56
C VAL A 97 -18.48 -1.48 -8.42
N LEU A 98 -18.00 -1.31 -9.66
CA LEU A 98 -18.51 -0.29 -10.58
C LEU A 98 -19.95 -0.53 -11.06
N GLU A 99 -20.43 -1.78 -11.09
CA GLU A 99 -21.84 -2.08 -11.36
C GLU A 99 -22.78 -1.49 -10.30
N HIS A 100 -22.30 -1.38 -9.06
CA HIS A 100 -23.08 -0.84 -7.93
C HIS A 100 -22.73 0.62 -7.62
N VAL A 101 -21.51 1.04 -7.93
CA VAL A 101 -20.98 2.39 -7.68
C VAL A 101 -20.33 2.94 -8.98
N PRO A 102 -21.13 3.31 -10.00
CA PRO A 102 -20.62 3.65 -11.33
C PRO A 102 -19.78 4.94 -11.36
N ASP A 103 -19.90 5.77 -10.34
CA ASP A 103 -19.16 7.02 -10.16
C ASP A 103 -17.85 6.84 -9.37
N ALA A 104 -17.53 5.61 -8.94
CA ALA A 104 -16.26 5.36 -8.27
C ALA A 104 -15.06 5.52 -9.22
N LEU A 105 -14.00 6.07 -8.66
CA LEU A 105 -12.70 6.24 -9.28
C LEU A 105 -11.85 5.00 -9.05
N VAL A 106 -11.08 4.60 -10.05
CA VAL A 106 -10.20 3.43 -9.98
C VAL A 106 -8.77 3.90 -10.17
N ALA A 107 -7.85 3.44 -9.34
CA ALA A 107 -6.41 3.62 -9.53
C ALA A 107 -5.70 2.27 -9.46
N VAL A 108 -4.71 2.08 -10.32
CA VAL A 108 -3.82 0.93 -10.33
C VAL A 108 -2.42 1.43 -10.03
N GLU A 109 -1.76 0.80 -9.05
CA GLU A 109 -0.38 1.14 -8.70
C GLU A 109 0.55 0.82 -9.87
N GLU A 110 1.43 1.78 -10.18
CA GLU A 110 2.62 1.55 -11.00
C GLU A 110 3.85 1.52 -10.13
N VAL A 111 4.34 0.31 -9.89
CA VAL A 111 5.38 0.00 -8.90
C VAL A 111 6.59 0.93 -9.08
N GLY A 112 6.89 1.70 -8.03
CA GLY A 112 8.03 2.61 -7.98
C GLY A 112 7.87 3.91 -8.78
N THR A 113 6.73 4.16 -9.43
CA THR A 113 6.53 5.32 -10.31
C THR A 113 5.35 6.19 -9.86
N GLY A 114 4.18 5.59 -9.62
CA GLY A 114 2.96 6.35 -9.33
C GLY A 114 1.72 5.51 -9.59
N TYR A 115 0.72 6.07 -10.29
CA TYR A 115 -0.57 5.41 -10.51
C TYR A 115 -1.14 5.68 -11.90
N ARG A 116 -1.84 4.67 -12.44
CA ARG A 116 -2.76 4.86 -13.55
C ARG A 116 -4.17 4.99 -12.98
N ILE A 117 -4.94 5.98 -13.42
CA ILE A 117 -6.23 6.34 -12.82
C ILE A 117 -7.35 6.44 -13.86
N SER A 118 -8.59 6.19 -13.47
CA SER A 118 -9.75 6.31 -14.36
C SER A 118 -10.20 7.75 -14.58
N ALA A 119 -10.11 8.58 -13.54
CA ALA A 119 -10.33 10.01 -13.57
C ALA A 119 -9.61 10.67 -12.38
N PRO A 120 -9.43 12.01 -12.37
CA PRO A 120 -8.74 12.71 -11.29
C PRO A 120 -9.31 12.39 -9.90
N PHE A 121 -8.44 11.94 -8.99
CA PHE A 121 -8.77 11.73 -7.58
C PHE A 121 -8.83 13.08 -6.83
N PRO A 122 -9.54 13.16 -5.70
CA PRO A 122 -9.42 14.28 -4.77
C PRO A 122 -7.96 14.65 -4.48
N GLU A 123 -7.71 15.93 -4.19
CA GLU A 123 -6.36 16.43 -3.95
C GLU A 123 -5.67 15.66 -2.81
N TRP A 124 -4.38 15.34 -2.97
CA TRP A 124 -3.54 14.63 -1.99
C TRP A 124 -3.84 13.15 -1.74
N GLU A 125 -4.86 12.58 -2.38
CA GLU A 125 -5.21 11.17 -2.21
C GLU A 125 -4.28 10.22 -2.99
N ILE A 126 -3.77 10.66 -4.15
CA ILE A 126 -2.82 9.91 -4.98
C ILE A 126 -1.57 10.76 -5.21
N SER A 127 -0.40 10.14 -5.14
CA SER A 127 0.91 10.77 -5.33
C SER A 127 1.77 10.04 -6.37
N GLY A 128 2.84 10.68 -6.83
CA GLY A 128 3.72 10.17 -7.88
C GLY A 128 3.26 10.56 -9.29
N ASP A 129 3.81 9.88 -10.30
CA ASP A 129 3.43 10.11 -11.69
C ASP A 129 2.05 9.53 -11.97
N VAL A 130 1.15 10.36 -12.50
CA VAL A 130 -0.25 10.00 -12.71
C VAL A 130 -0.59 9.97 -14.20
N LYS A 131 -1.20 8.88 -14.66
CA LYS A 131 -1.69 8.72 -16.04
C LYS A 131 -3.16 8.32 -16.07
N ILE A 132 -3.98 9.08 -16.79
CA ILE A 132 -5.41 8.76 -16.96
C ILE A 132 -5.59 7.71 -18.06
N GLN A 133 -6.42 6.69 -17.81
CA GLN A 133 -6.79 5.63 -18.76
C GLN A 133 -8.21 5.14 -18.51
N ASP A 134 -8.81 4.50 -19.52
CA ASP A 134 -10.09 3.81 -19.35
C ASP A 134 -9.98 2.63 -18.38
N VAL A 135 -11.03 2.35 -17.61
CA VAL A 135 -11.03 1.28 -16.60
C VAL A 135 -10.64 -0.07 -17.23
N ASP A 136 -11.16 -0.39 -18.41
CA ASP A 136 -10.82 -1.64 -19.10
C ASP A 136 -9.32 -1.75 -19.40
N GLU A 137 -8.62 -0.64 -19.66
CA GLU A 137 -7.16 -0.63 -19.82
C GLU A 137 -6.42 -0.73 -18.48
N LEU A 138 -6.99 -0.20 -17.39
CA LEU A 138 -6.40 -0.26 -16.06
C LEU A 138 -6.24 -1.71 -15.59
N VAL A 139 -7.28 -2.52 -15.81
CA VAL A 139 -7.38 -3.92 -15.38
C VAL A 139 -7.24 -4.93 -16.53
N ALA A 140 -6.66 -4.52 -17.67
CA ALA A 140 -6.45 -5.40 -18.82
C ALA A 140 -5.45 -6.54 -18.54
N GLU A 141 -4.52 -6.32 -17.62
CA GLU A 141 -3.44 -7.23 -17.24
C GLU A 141 -3.41 -7.39 -15.71
N PRO A 142 -2.80 -8.45 -15.15
CA PRO A 142 -2.64 -8.59 -13.71
C PRO A 142 -1.87 -7.42 -13.07
N VAL A 143 -2.31 -7.00 -11.88
CA VAL A 143 -1.81 -5.82 -11.17
C VAL A 143 -1.37 -6.15 -9.74
N THR A 144 -0.52 -5.32 -9.13
CA THR A 144 -0.08 -5.49 -7.74
C THR A 144 -1.09 -4.94 -6.74
N ARG A 145 -1.81 -3.88 -7.11
CA ARG A 145 -2.76 -3.18 -6.24
C ARG A 145 -3.77 -2.38 -7.05
N VAL A 146 -5.02 -2.40 -6.61
CA VAL A 146 -6.09 -1.52 -7.10
C VAL A 146 -6.67 -0.75 -5.95
N ILE A 147 -6.94 0.53 -6.17
CA ILE A 147 -7.71 1.39 -5.27
C ILE A 147 -9.02 1.73 -5.94
N ILE A 148 -10.13 1.62 -5.22
CA ILE A 148 -11.43 2.13 -5.64
C ILE A 148 -11.89 3.20 -4.66
N ARG A 149 -12.14 4.41 -5.14
CA ARG A 149 -12.55 5.55 -4.33
C ARG A 149 -13.93 6.01 -4.77
N ALA A 150 -14.87 6.13 -3.85
CA ALA A 150 -16.22 6.64 -4.11
C ALA A 150 -16.42 7.99 -3.38
N PRO A 151 -16.06 9.15 -3.99
CA PRO A 151 -16.05 10.44 -3.29
C PRO A 151 -17.43 10.88 -2.78
N GLU A 152 -18.48 10.53 -3.52
CA GLU A 152 -19.86 10.95 -3.25
C GLU A 152 -20.63 9.98 -2.34
N HIS A 153 -19.96 8.95 -1.81
CA HIS A 153 -20.60 7.90 -1.00
C HIS A 153 -20.18 7.96 0.45
N ASP A 154 -21.11 7.62 1.34
CA ASP A 154 -20.83 7.43 2.75
C ASP A 154 -19.93 6.20 2.97
N VAL A 155 -19.05 6.29 3.97
CA VAL A 155 -18.04 5.25 4.25
C VAL A 155 -18.69 3.96 4.76
N GLU A 156 -19.71 4.06 5.62
CA GLU A 156 -20.39 2.89 6.18
C GLU A 156 -21.23 2.21 5.10
N GLU A 157 -21.95 2.99 4.29
CA GLU A 157 -22.75 2.47 3.18
C GLU A 157 -21.88 1.79 2.12
N PHE A 158 -20.79 2.45 1.70
CA PHE A 158 -19.83 1.88 0.76
C PHE A 158 -19.18 0.61 1.31
N GLY A 159 -18.80 0.62 2.59
CA GLY A 159 -18.21 -0.56 3.24
C GLY A 159 -19.18 -1.74 3.29
N ALA A 160 -20.43 -1.50 3.69
CA ALA A 160 -21.47 -2.54 3.71
C ALA A 160 -21.73 -3.12 2.31
N LEU A 161 -21.73 -2.26 1.28
CA LEU A 161 -21.84 -2.66 -0.11
C LEU A 161 -20.70 -3.58 -0.53
N VAL A 162 -19.45 -3.17 -0.30
CA VAL A 162 -18.26 -3.96 -0.65
C VAL A 162 -18.24 -5.31 0.08
N HIS A 163 -18.58 -5.34 1.37
CA HIS A 163 -18.72 -6.58 2.12
C HIS A 163 -19.77 -7.53 1.52
N GLY A 164 -20.88 -6.98 1.01
CA GLY A 164 -21.93 -7.75 0.34
C GLY A 164 -21.51 -8.34 -1.01
N LEU A 165 -20.51 -7.78 -1.68
CA LEU A 165 -20.02 -8.28 -2.98
C LEU A 165 -19.18 -9.55 -2.88
N GLY A 166 -18.70 -9.89 -1.68
CA GLY A 166 -17.97 -11.13 -1.43
C GLY A 166 -16.66 -11.23 -2.24
N LEU A 167 -15.82 -10.19 -2.16
CA LEU A 167 -14.49 -10.13 -2.79
C LEU A 167 -13.49 -11.06 -2.08
N ASN A 168 -13.79 -12.36 -2.02
CA ASN A 168 -13.13 -13.34 -1.15
C ASN A 168 -11.72 -13.77 -1.62
N GLU A 169 -11.25 -13.29 -2.77
CA GLU A 169 -9.97 -13.71 -3.38
C GLU A 169 -8.87 -12.65 -3.23
N VAL A 170 -9.14 -11.58 -2.49
CA VAL A 170 -8.28 -10.40 -2.38
C VAL A 170 -8.30 -9.85 -0.94
N ASN A 171 -7.15 -9.36 -0.48
CA ASN A 171 -7.10 -8.57 0.75
C ASN A 171 -7.65 -7.17 0.46
N TYR A 172 -8.54 -6.69 1.32
CA TYR A 172 -9.02 -5.32 1.22
C TYR A 172 -9.11 -4.58 2.53
N ASN A 173 -8.91 -3.26 2.45
CA ASN A 173 -9.05 -2.33 3.57
C ASN A 173 -9.92 -1.15 3.16
N ILE A 174 -10.85 -0.75 4.05
CA ILE A 174 -11.69 0.43 3.86
C ILE A 174 -11.12 1.57 4.69
N GLY A 175 -10.67 2.63 4.01
CA GLY A 175 -10.13 3.83 4.66
C GLY A 175 -11.19 4.70 5.33
N TYR A 176 -10.76 5.85 5.87
CA TYR A 176 -11.64 6.85 6.49
C TYR A 176 -12.48 7.65 5.49
N THR A 177 -12.09 7.61 4.23
CA THR A 177 -12.90 8.02 3.08
C THR A 177 -13.32 6.75 2.38
N ALA A 178 -14.45 6.70 1.68
CA ALA A 178 -14.93 5.50 0.96
C ALA A 178 -13.89 5.06 -0.09
N TRP A 179 -12.89 4.33 0.38
CA TRP A 179 -11.60 4.02 -0.21
C TRP A 179 -11.39 2.55 0.04
N LEU A 180 -11.41 1.78 -1.02
CA LEU A 180 -11.18 0.35 -1.00
C LEU A 180 -9.80 0.08 -1.57
N ASP A 181 -8.92 -0.50 -0.75
CA ASP A 181 -7.68 -1.09 -1.23
C ASP A 181 -7.90 -2.54 -1.64
N ILE A 182 -7.37 -2.98 -2.77
CA ILE A 182 -7.45 -4.38 -3.23
C ILE A 182 -6.05 -4.84 -3.60
N ALA A 183 -5.57 -5.90 -2.94
CA ALA A 183 -4.25 -6.47 -3.13
C ALA A 183 -4.32 -8.01 -3.14
N PRO A 184 -3.33 -8.71 -3.74
CA PRO A 184 -3.25 -10.15 -3.64
C PRO A 184 -3.03 -10.60 -2.19
N GLU A 185 -3.34 -11.87 -1.89
CA GLU A 185 -2.83 -12.50 -0.67
C GLU A 185 -1.31 -12.63 -0.77
N GLY A 186 -0.59 -11.96 0.14
CA GLY A 186 0.88 -12.00 0.26
C GLY A 186 1.39 -13.19 1.06
#